data_AF-A0A958STZ5-F1
#
_entry.id   AF-A0A958STZ5-F1
#
_cell.length_a   1.000
_cell.length_b   1.000
_cell.length_c   1.000
_cell.angle_alpha   90.00
_cell.angle_beta   90.00
_cell.angle_gamma   90.00
#
_symmetry.space_group_name_H-M   'P 1'
#
loop_
_entity.id
_entity.type
_entity.pdbx_description
1 polymer ?
#
loop_
_entity_poly.entity_id
_entity_poly.type
_entity_poly.pdbx_seq_one_letter_code
_entity_poly.pdbx_strand_id
1 'polypeptide(L)'
;LKRNVLLEKLLQQEIIDSLTYQLSLAEALPEKPYPLPQIAPHLLQKIAQEHRGEYIETTIDRQLQRRANHIVSSHYNLLKQNEIYNMAVLVLDVRTRKVLAYVGNTPTDQQHQKDVDVIDKPRSTGSILKPFLYASMLDAGDLLPNTLIPDVPSQFGNYSPENFNKEYGGAVPASKVLSRSLNIPAVTMLHRFGLDRFHHYLKELHLRDIKYNANHYGLTLVLGGAESNLWDLCKSYAGMASTLNHFSESSSEYYSNEFCEPIYLSSENADFGKKSLTKTLFDAASIYLTFQSLKEVNRPEGEENWEFFDDSKQIAWKTGTSFGFRDAWAIGATSDYVVGVWVGNADGEGRPGLVGVQAAAPVMFDVFGLLPQSRWFQRPYDEMQEVEVCTLSGYRANPNCKETQTQYVQTSGLKTKPCPYHILTHLDKSGLFQVNTSCESPDQIQHQSWFVLPPLMAYYYKQKNPFYKPLPPYRSDCMGNEPIAMEFIYPKENNSVFLPKDFDGKTNELILKIAHSKPELTVFWYLDDTYLGSTKDIHEMALIPSFGKHVLTVVDELGNEAKRQLEISR
;
A
#
# COMPACT_ATOMS: atom_id res chain seq x y z
N LEU A 1 -33.32 8.71 -55.77
CA LEU A 1 -34.56 8.05 -56.26
C LEU A 1 -35.80 8.48 -55.47
N LYS A 2 -35.96 8.14 -54.17
CA LYS A 2 -37.15 8.52 -53.38
C LYS A 2 -37.48 10.03 -53.41
N ARG A 3 -36.48 10.91 -53.22
CA ARG A 3 -36.64 12.37 -53.32
C ARG A 3 -37.17 12.79 -54.70
N ASN A 4 -36.52 12.34 -55.77
CA ASN A 4 -36.85 12.77 -57.13
C ASN A 4 -38.28 12.36 -57.51
N VAL A 5 -38.74 11.18 -57.08
CA VAL A 5 -40.13 10.73 -57.27
C VAL A 5 -41.13 11.61 -56.50
N LEU A 6 -40.78 12.08 -55.30
CA LEU A 6 -41.61 13.03 -54.56
C LEU A 6 -41.66 14.39 -55.27
N LEU A 7 -40.51 14.91 -55.70
CA LEU A 7 -40.41 16.17 -56.43
C LEU A 7 -41.24 16.14 -57.73
N GLU A 8 -41.22 15.02 -58.45
CA GLU A 8 -42.03 14.83 -59.67
C GLU A 8 -43.54 14.86 -59.36
N LYS A 9 -43.97 14.22 -58.27
CA LYS A 9 -45.37 14.29 -57.82
C LYS A 9 -45.80 15.70 -57.44
N LEU A 10 -44.93 16.45 -56.75
CA LEU A 10 -45.20 17.84 -56.37
C LEU A 10 -45.33 18.75 -57.61
N LEU A 11 -44.52 18.52 -58.64
CA LEU A 11 -44.63 19.21 -59.93
C LEU A 11 -45.96 18.89 -60.64
N GLN A 12 -46.33 17.60 -60.70
CA GLN A 12 -47.58 17.15 -61.33
C GLN A 12 -48.85 17.68 -60.64
N GLN A 13 -48.77 17.95 -59.34
CA GLN A 13 -49.85 18.54 -58.55
C GLN A 13 -49.83 20.07 -58.54
N GLU A 14 -48.95 20.71 -59.32
CA GLU A 14 -48.79 22.17 -59.40
C GLU A 14 -48.45 22.83 -58.05
N ILE A 15 -47.87 22.07 -57.10
CA ILE A 15 -47.43 22.58 -55.79
C ILE A 15 -46.08 23.32 -55.91
N ILE A 16 -45.24 22.89 -56.84
CA ILE A 16 -43.97 23.55 -57.20
C ILE A 16 -43.91 23.78 -58.71
N ASP A 17 -43.22 24.85 -59.13
CA ASP A 17 -43.01 25.12 -60.55
C ASP A 17 -41.85 24.31 -61.16
N SER A 18 -41.75 24.33 -62.49
CA SER A 18 -40.72 23.60 -63.25
C SER A 18 -39.30 24.03 -62.88
N LEU A 19 -39.09 25.33 -62.58
CA LEU A 19 -37.79 25.86 -62.21
C LEU A 19 -37.34 25.30 -60.86
N THR A 20 -38.23 25.33 -59.88
CA THR A 20 -38.04 24.80 -58.53
C THR A 20 -37.76 23.30 -58.58
N TYR A 21 -38.52 22.54 -59.37
CA TYR A 21 -38.27 21.12 -59.59
C TYR A 21 -36.84 20.84 -60.10
N GLN A 22 -36.41 21.54 -61.15
CA GLN A 22 -35.07 21.37 -61.73
C GLN A 22 -33.96 21.73 -60.74
N LEU A 23 -34.13 22.84 -60.01
CA LEU A 23 -33.18 23.26 -58.97
C LEU A 23 -33.09 22.25 -57.83
N SER A 24 -34.22 21.72 -57.35
CA SER A 24 -34.25 20.69 -56.29
C SER A 24 -33.70 19.33 -56.74
N LEU A 25 -33.76 19.01 -58.04
CA LEU A 25 -33.08 17.83 -58.59
C LEU A 25 -31.56 17.99 -58.63
N ALA A 26 -31.09 19.20 -58.98
CA ALA A 26 -29.68 19.54 -59.08
C ALA A 26 -28.99 19.65 -57.71
N GLU A 27 -29.75 19.92 -56.65
CA GLU A 27 -29.24 19.93 -55.28
C GLU A 27 -28.76 18.52 -54.87
N ALA A 28 -27.55 18.43 -54.32
CA ALA A 28 -27.03 17.18 -53.77
C ALA A 28 -27.82 16.81 -52.50
N LEU A 29 -28.08 15.51 -52.30
CA LEU A 29 -28.61 15.08 -51.01
C LEU A 29 -27.54 15.33 -49.93
N PRO A 30 -27.92 15.83 -48.75
CA PRO A 30 -26.99 15.89 -47.63
C PRO A 30 -26.43 14.48 -47.38
N GLU A 31 -25.13 14.41 -47.09
CA GLU A 31 -24.47 13.16 -46.76
C GLU A 31 -25.05 12.56 -45.48
N LYS A 32 -24.74 11.28 -45.24
CA LYS A 32 -25.16 10.60 -44.02
C LYS A 32 -24.72 11.44 -42.81
N PRO A 33 -25.61 11.67 -41.81
CA PRO A 33 -25.21 12.35 -40.59
C PRO A 33 -24.00 11.67 -39.96
N TYR A 34 -23.07 12.47 -39.43
CA TYR A 34 -21.95 11.94 -38.66
C TYR A 34 -22.49 11.10 -37.48
N PRO A 35 -21.84 9.96 -37.16
CA PRO A 35 -22.22 9.18 -35.98
C PRO A 35 -22.09 10.07 -34.73
N LEU A 36 -23.03 9.90 -33.80
CA LEU A 36 -22.96 10.58 -32.51
C LEU A 36 -21.63 10.21 -31.81
N PRO A 37 -20.90 11.18 -31.23
CA PRO A 37 -19.66 10.89 -30.54
C PRO A 37 -19.87 9.91 -29.38
N GLN A 38 -19.18 8.78 -29.41
CA GLN A 38 -19.19 7.76 -28.34
C GLN A 38 -17.88 7.84 -27.55
N ILE A 39 -17.67 8.95 -26.83
CA ILE A 39 -16.40 9.22 -26.13
C ILE A 39 -16.40 8.79 -24.66
N ALA A 40 -17.57 8.55 -24.05
CA ALA A 40 -17.72 8.05 -22.68
C ALA A 40 -18.96 7.13 -22.56
N PRO A 41 -19.00 6.00 -23.30
CA PRO A 41 -20.19 5.17 -23.41
C PRO A 41 -20.65 4.57 -22.07
N HIS A 42 -19.73 4.21 -21.19
CA HIS A 42 -20.06 3.66 -19.86
C HIS A 42 -20.73 4.70 -18.95
N LEU A 43 -20.20 5.94 -18.92
CA LEU A 43 -20.85 7.04 -18.21
C LEU A 43 -22.21 7.38 -18.81
N LEU A 44 -22.33 7.39 -20.14
CA LEU A 44 -23.60 7.57 -20.84
C LEU A 44 -24.62 6.51 -20.41
N GLN A 45 -24.23 5.24 -20.36
CA GLN A 45 -25.09 4.15 -19.91
C GLN A 45 -25.52 4.33 -18.46
N LYS A 46 -24.59 4.74 -17.58
CA LYS A 46 -24.87 5.03 -16.17
C LYS A 46 -25.90 6.14 -16.01
N ILE A 47 -25.70 7.28 -16.67
CA ILE A 47 -26.64 8.41 -16.63
C ILE A 47 -28.00 8.02 -17.25
N ALA A 48 -28.01 7.26 -18.35
CA ALA A 48 -29.23 6.85 -19.02
C ALA A 48 -30.12 5.90 -18.20
N GLN A 49 -29.58 5.23 -17.17
CA GLN A 49 -30.37 4.42 -16.24
C GLN A 49 -31.24 5.27 -15.32
N GLU A 50 -30.78 6.48 -14.96
CA GLU A 50 -31.46 7.37 -14.00
C GLU A 50 -32.20 8.52 -14.71
N HIS A 51 -31.64 9.05 -15.80
CA HIS A 51 -32.11 10.27 -16.49
C HIS A 51 -32.55 10.00 -17.94
N ARG A 52 -33.33 8.94 -18.15
CA ARG A 52 -33.72 8.52 -19.50
C ARG A 52 -34.63 9.55 -20.17
N GLY A 53 -34.17 10.10 -21.30
CA GLY A 53 -34.94 11.05 -22.11
C GLY A 53 -34.73 12.52 -21.73
N GLU A 54 -33.84 12.79 -20.77
CA GLU A 54 -33.46 14.14 -20.36
C GLU A 54 -32.18 14.59 -21.08
N TYR A 55 -32.05 15.91 -21.25
CA TYR A 55 -30.77 16.51 -21.66
C TYR A 55 -29.92 16.75 -20.41
N ILE A 56 -28.81 16.02 -20.31
CA ILE A 56 -27.90 16.10 -19.17
C ILE A 56 -26.55 16.64 -19.64
N GLU A 57 -26.11 17.70 -18.98
CA GLU A 57 -24.75 18.21 -19.12
C GLU A 57 -23.85 17.61 -18.03
N THR A 58 -22.70 17.08 -18.43
CA THR A 58 -21.75 16.41 -17.52
C THR A 58 -20.54 17.29 -17.25
N THR A 59 -19.74 16.92 -16.27
CA THR A 59 -18.49 17.62 -15.93
C THR A 59 -17.29 17.20 -16.79
N ILE A 60 -17.47 16.24 -17.70
CA ILE A 60 -16.40 15.66 -18.53
C ILE A 60 -15.78 16.70 -19.46
N ASP A 61 -14.46 16.88 -19.35
CA ASP A 61 -13.71 17.68 -20.31
C ASP A 61 -13.55 16.89 -21.62
N ARG A 62 -14.16 17.39 -22.69
CA ARG A 62 -14.19 16.71 -24.00
C ARG A 62 -12.80 16.46 -24.58
N GLN A 63 -11.85 17.37 -24.38
CA GLN A 63 -10.50 17.24 -24.94
C GLN A 63 -9.70 16.23 -24.11
N LEU A 64 -9.75 16.34 -22.79
CA LEU A 64 -9.11 15.40 -21.87
C LEU A 64 -9.63 13.98 -22.07
N GLN A 65 -10.96 13.79 -22.14
CA GLN A 65 -11.59 12.49 -22.37
C GLN A 65 -11.09 11.83 -23.66
N ARG A 66 -11.01 12.57 -24.76
CA ARG A 66 -10.52 12.03 -26.05
C ARG A 66 -9.06 11.61 -25.96
N ARG A 67 -8.22 12.40 -25.28
CA ARG A 67 -6.79 12.08 -25.10
C ARG A 67 -6.61 10.89 -24.14
N ALA A 68 -7.40 10.80 -23.07
CA ALA A 68 -7.42 9.65 -22.17
C ALA A 68 -7.84 8.36 -22.90
N ASN A 69 -8.90 8.41 -23.72
CA ASN A 69 -9.29 7.27 -24.57
C ASN A 69 -8.18 6.83 -25.52
N HIS A 70 -7.40 7.78 -26.07
CA HIS A 70 -6.28 7.46 -26.94
C HIS A 70 -5.14 6.76 -26.19
N ILE A 71 -4.79 7.25 -24.99
CA ILE A 71 -3.81 6.58 -24.11
C ILE A 71 -4.25 5.15 -23.80
N VAL A 72 -5.51 4.98 -23.35
CA VAL A 72 -6.06 3.66 -23.02
C VAL A 72 -6.05 2.73 -24.23
N SER A 73 -6.41 3.23 -25.42
CA SER A 73 -6.35 2.45 -26.67
C SER A 73 -4.92 2.01 -27.03
N SER A 74 -3.94 2.90 -26.87
CA SER A 74 -2.53 2.60 -27.13
C SER A 74 -2.00 1.52 -26.19
N HIS A 75 -2.23 1.66 -24.88
CA HIS A 75 -1.81 0.65 -23.88
C HIS A 75 -2.57 -0.67 -24.06
N TYR A 76 -3.87 -0.63 -24.36
CA TYR A 76 -4.66 -1.82 -24.68
C TYR A 76 -4.05 -2.63 -25.82
N ASN A 77 -3.57 -1.99 -26.89
CA ASN A 77 -2.96 -2.68 -28.03
C ASN A 77 -1.66 -3.43 -27.68
N LEU A 78 -0.95 -2.98 -26.65
CA LEU A 78 0.23 -3.66 -26.11
C LEU A 78 -0.20 -4.80 -25.19
N LEU A 79 -1.05 -4.50 -24.20
CA LEU A 79 -1.44 -5.43 -23.13
C LEU A 79 -2.25 -6.62 -23.64
N LYS A 80 -3.08 -6.44 -24.68
CA LYS A 80 -3.86 -7.55 -25.28
C LYS A 80 -2.99 -8.65 -25.88
N GLN A 81 -1.71 -8.38 -26.19
CA GLN A 81 -0.77 -9.39 -26.68
C GLN A 81 -0.42 -10.42 -25.59
N ASN A 82 -0.61 -10.03 -24.32
CA ASN A 82 -0.48 -10.89 -23.15
C ASN A 82 -1.85 -11.23 -22.54
N GLU A 83 -2.90 -11.20 -23.36
CA GLU A 83 -4.27 -11.59 -22.97
C GLU A 83 -4.83 -10.77 -21.80
N ILE A 84 -4.42 -9.49 -21.70
CA ILE A 84 -4.95 -8.50 -20.76
C ILE A 84 -5.82 -7.53 -21.55
N TYR A 85 -7.14 -7.58 -21.31
CA TYR A 85 -8.10 -6.95 -22.21
C TYR A 85 -8.79 -5.71 -21.64
N ASN A 86 -8.85 -5.54 -20.32
CA ASN A 86 -9.65 -4.48 -19.70
C ASN A 86 -8.79 -3.49 -18.91
N MET A 87 -9.20 -2.22 -18.94
CA MET A 87 -8.58 -1.13 -18.21
C MET A 87 -9.59 0.00 -18.01
N ALA A 88 -9.55 0.61 -16.84
CA ALA A 88 -10.37 1.78 -16.51
C ALA A 88 -9.49 2.93 -16.01
N VAL A 89 -9.92 4.16 -16.32
CA VAL A 89 -9.25 5.39 -15.92
C VAL A 89 -10.29 6.39 -15.42
N LEU A 90 -10.03 6.96 -14.24
CA LEU A 90 -10.85 8.02 -13.65
C LEU A 90 -9.96 9.21 -13.29
N VAL A 91 -10.34 10.40 -13.74
CA VAL A 91 -9.66 11.67 -13.42
C VAL A 91 -10.60 12.57 -12.64
N LEU A 92 -10.20 13.00 -11.45
CA LEU A 92 -10.95 13.90 -10.58
C LEU A 92 -10.22 15.21 -10.38
N ASP A 93 -10.98 16.31 -10.35
CA ASP A 93 -10.54 17.59 -9.81
C ASP A 93 -10.68 17.58 -8.28
N VAL A 94 -9.59 17.84 -7.56
CA VAL A 94 -9.54 17.79 -6.09
C VAL A 94 -10.43 18.86 -5.48
N ARG A 95 -10.40 20.10 -6.01
CA ARG A 95 -11.09 21.26 -5.44
C ARG A 95 -12.61 21.18 -5.59
N THR A 96 -13.08 20.70 -6.74
CA THR A 96 -14.50 20.74 -7.11
C THR A 96 -15.18 19.38 -7.04
N ARG A 97 -14.42 18.30 -6.84
CA ARG A 97 -14.86 16.89 -6.92
C ARG A 97 -15.37 16.47 -8.29
N LYS A 98 -15.21 17.32 -9.31
CA LYS A 98 -15.73 17.03 -10.65
C LYS A 98 -14.92 15.92 -11.32
N VAL A 99 -15.63 14.98 -11.93
CA VAL A 99 -15.05 13.97 -12.81
C VAL A 99 -14.69 14.63 -14.14
N LEU A 100 -13.39 14.74 -14.43
CA LEU A 100 -12.92 15.39 -15.66
C LEU A 100 -12.79 14.41 -16.82
N ALA A 101 -12.49 13.14 -16.53
CA ALA A 101 -12.43 12.06 -17.50
C ALA A 101 -12.90 10.74 -16.88
N TYR A 102 -13.68 9.97 -17.64
CA TYR A 102 -14.30 8.71 -17.24
C TYR A 102 -14.13 7.67 -18.36
N VAL A 103 -13.18 6.75 -18.20
CA VAL A 103 -12.98 5.62 -19.11
C VAL A 103 -13.35 4.34 -18.37
N GLY A 104 -14.58 3.86 -18.57
CA GLY A 104 -15.12 2.70 -17.85
C GLY A 104 -14.50 1.36 -18.26
N ASN A 105 -14.02 1.26 -19.51
CA ASN A 105 -13.32 0.10 -20.04
C ASN A 105 -12.52 0.45 -21.32
N THR A 106 -11.68 -0.46 -21.77
CA THR A 106 -10.96 -0.42 -23.05
C THR A 106 -11.90 -0.59 -24.24
N PRO A 107 -11.46 -0.24 -25.46
CA PRO A 107 -12.19 -0.54 -26.71
C PRO A 107 -12.02 -2.03 -27.10
N THR A 108 -12.34 -2.93 -26.17
CA THR A 108 -12.31 -4.38 -26.38
C THR A 108 -13.61 -4.89 -27.03
N ASP A 109 -13.77 -6.21 -27.13
CA ASP A 109 -14.93 -6.86 -27.75
C ASP A 109 -15.92 -7.45 -26.71
N GLN A 110 -17.00 -8.04 -27.22
CA GLN A 110 -18.05 -8.63 -26.39
C GLN A 110 -17.57 -9.87 -25.62
N GLN A 111 -16.63 -10.65 -26.18
CA GLN A 111 -16.05 -11.81 -25.51
C GLN A 111 -15.25 -11.38 -24.28
N HIS A 112 -14.57 -10.24 -24.38
CA HIS A 112 -13.78 -9.63 -23.32
C HIS A 112 -14.54 -8.55 -22.54
N GLN A 113 -15.88 -8.65 -22.50
CA GLN A 113 -16.75 -7.86 -21.63
C GLN A 113 -16.65 -6.33 -21.80
N LYS A 114 -16.53 -5.82 -23.03
CA LYS A 114 -16.43 -4.38 -23.33
C LYS A 114 -17.48 -3.48 -22.67
N ASP A 115 -18.68 -4.01 -22.43
CA ASP A 115 -19.82 -3.26 -21.90
C ASP A 115 -19.82 -3.19 -20.35
N VAL A 116 -18.90 -3.90 -19.68
CA VAL A 116 -18.71 -3.79 -18.23
C VAL A 116 -18.00 -2.48 -17.93
N ASP A 117 -18.70 -1.58 -17.25
CA ASP A 117 -18.06 -0.44 -16.58
C ASP A 117 -17.31 -0.95 -15.35
N VAL A 118 -15.98 -0.86 -15.34
CA VAL A 118 -15.15 -1.38 -14.25
C VAL A 118 -14.96 -0.35 -13.12
N ILE A 119 -15.26 0.93 -13.35
CA ILE A 119 -14.95 2.01 -12.38
C ILE A 119 -15.63 1.79 -11.03
N ASP A 120 -16.86 1.28 -11.03
CA ASP A 120 -17.66 1.03 -9.83
C ASP A 120 -17.76 -0.45 -9.44
N LYS A 121 -16.89 -1.31 -10.00
CA LYS A 121 -16.92 -2.76 -9.73
C LYS A 121 -15.90 -3.14 -8.67
N PRO A 122 -16.28 -4.00 -7.70
CA PRO A 122 -15.38 -4.49 -6.68
C PRO A 122 -14.27 -5.34 -7.30
N ARG A 123 -13.03 -5.03 -6.94
CA ARG A 123 -11.81 -5.72 -7.36
C ARG A 123 -10.88 -5.81 -6.16
N SER A 124 -10.03 -6.84 -6.11
CA SER A 124 -9.08 -6.99 -5.00
C SER A 124 -8.18 -5.76 -4.93
N THR A 125 -8.05 -5.17 -3.75
CA THR A 125 -7.31 -3.91 -3.57
C THR A 125 -5.80 -4.05 -3.73
N GLY A 126 -5.30 -5.29 -3.68
CA GLY A 126 -3.87 -5.56 -3.52
C GLY A 126 -3.28 -4.69 -2.40
N SER A 127 -2.15 -4.04 -2.69
CA SER A 127 -1.44 -3.15 -1.76
C SER A 127 -1.94 -1.69 -1.72
N ILE A 128 -3.05 -1.33 -2.38
CA ILE A 128 -3.50 0.07 -2.47
C ILE A 128 -4.07 0.61 -1.15
N LEU A 129 -4.33 -0.25 -0.15
CA LEU A 129 -4.82 0.15 1.17
C LEU A 129 -3.70 0.51 2.16
N LYS A 130 -2.42 0.19 1.85
CA LYS A 130 -1.26 0.51 2.71
C LYS A 130 -1.13 2.00 3.06
N PRO A 131 -1.38 2.97 2.15
CA PRO A 131 -1.36 4.39 2.47
C PRO A 131 -2.36 4.77 3.57
N PHE A 132 -3.57 4.21 3.54
CA PHE A 132 -4.57 4.47 4.58
C PHE A 132 -4.13 3.90 5.92
N LEU A 133 -3.51 2.70 5.94
CA LEU A 133 -2.96 2.14 7.18
C LEU A 133 -1.85 3.04 7.74
N TYR A 134 -0.91 3.45 6.89
CA TYR A 134 0.20 4.32 7.29
C TYR A 134 -0.29 5.67 7.81
N ALA A 135 -1.23 6.31 7.11
CA ALA A 135 -1.87 7.54 7.57
C ALA A 135 -2.58 7.34 8.90
N SER A 136 -3.33 6.25 9.09
CA SER A 136 -4.03 5.93 10.35
C SER A 136 -3.06 5.75 11.53
N MET A 137 -1.92 5.11 11.30
CA MET A 137 -0.90 4.91 12.34
C MET A 137 -0.17 6.21 12.71
N LEU A 138 0.13 7.06 11.72
CA LEU A 138 0.65 8.40 11.97
C LEU A 138 -0.36 9.21 12.78
N ASP A 139 -1.60 9.24 12.33
CA ASP A 139 -2.72 9.99 12.91
C ASP A 139 -2.96 9.62 14.38
N ALA A 140 -2.91 8.32 14.69
CA ALA A 140 -3.04 7.82 16.05
C ALA A 140 -1.82 8.08 16.94
N GLY A 141 -0.65 8.37 16.36
CA GLY A 141 0.62 8.49 17.08
C GLY A 141 1.28 7.15 17.41
N ASP A 142 0.98 6.10 16.62
CA ASP A 142 1.54 4.75 16.80
C ASP A 142 2.94 4.60 16.17
N LEU A 143 3.29 5.45 15.19
CA LEU A 143 4.63 5.52 14.60
C LEU A 143 5.00 6.94 14.15
N LEU A 144 6.30 7.16 13.93
CA LEU A 144 6.83 8.28 13.16
C LEU A 144 7.23 7.81 11.76
N PRO A 145 7.39 8.71 10.76
CA PRO A 145 7.63 8.31 9.38
C PRO A 145 8.80 7.34 9.19
N ASN A 146 9.87 7.49 9.95
CA ASN A 146 11.08 6.68 9.79
C ASN A 146 11.25 5.60 10.86
N THR A 147 10.24 5.40 11.72
CA THR A 147 10.24 4.36 12.75
C THR A 147 10.55 2.99 12.12
N LEU A 148 11.57 2.30 12.64
CA LEU A 148 11.95 0.98 12.15
C LEU A 148 10.87 -0.07 12.43
N ILE A 149 10.46 -0.75 11.36
CA ILE A 149 9.54 -1.88 11.34
C ILE A 149 10.33 -3.14 10.96
N PRO A 150 10.11 -4.28 11.64
CA PRO A 150 10.80 -5.52 11.30
C PRO A 150 10.36 -6.03 9.92
N ASP A 151 11.35 -6.41 9.12
CA ASP A 151 11.17 -7.07 7.82
C ASP A 151 11.98 -8.38 7.83
N VAL A 152 11.45 -9.36 8.55
CA VAL A 152 12.06 -10.66 8.83
C VAL A 152 11.02 -11.77 8.65
N PRO A 153 11.42 -13.04 8.44
CA PRO A 153 10.47 -14.15 8.36
C PRO A 153 9.48 -14.12 9.54
N SER A 154 8.20 -13.96 9.21
CA SER A 154 7.15 -13.71 10.19
C SER A 154 5.95 -14.61 9.93
N GLN A 155 5.36 -15.10 11.01
CA GLN A 155 4.18 -15.95 11.01
C GLN A 155 3.21 -15.39 12.04
N PHE A 156 1.95 -15.31 11.65
CA PHE A 156 0.83 -14.79 12.44
C PHE A 156 -0.24 -15.88 12.52
N GLY A 157 -0.20 -16.72 13.55
CA GLY A 157 -0.99 -17.95 13.61
C GLY A 157 -0.67 -18.86 12.42
N ASN A 158 -1.66 -19.15 11.57
CA ASN A 158 -1.48 -19.96 10.36
C ASN A 158 -1.08 -19.17 9.11
N TYR A 159 -0.90 -17.85 9.23
CA TYR A 159 -0.60 -16.98 8.09
C TYR A 159 0.88 -16.56 8.05
N SER A 160 1.57 -16.88 6.96
CA SER A 160 2.96 -16.52 6.71
C SER A 160 3.06 -15.66 5.45
N PRO A 161 3.06 -14.32 5.59
CA PRO A 161 3.20 -13.43 4.43
C PRO A 161 4.62 -13.47 3.87
N GLU A 162 4.74 -13.28 2.55
CA GLU A 162 6.02 -13.15 1.86
C GLU A 162 6.12 -11.79 1.15
N ASN A 163 7.33 -11.23 1.11
CA ASN A 163 7.65 -10.11 0.23
C ASN A 163 7.66 -10.57 -1.23
N PHE A 164 7.37 -9.66 -2.15
CA PHE A 164 7.31 -9.97 -3.58
C PHE A 164 8.64 -10.54 -4.12
N ASN A 165 9.76 -9.98 -3.68
CA ASN A 165 11.11 -10.44 -4.03
C ASN A 165 11.65 -11.58 -3.14
N LYS A 166 10.88 -12.01 -2.13
CA LYS A 166 11.26 -13.02 -1.12
C LYS A 166 12.53 -12.70 -0.31
N GLU A 167 12.95 -11.43 -0.31
CA GLU A 167 14.06 -10.96 0.50
C GLU A 167 13.59 -10.33 1.82
N TYR A 168 14.52 -10.18 2.75
CA TYR A 168 14.31 -9.59 4.07
C TYR A 168 15.29 -8.44 4.32
N GLY A 169 14.79 -7.30 4.76
CA GLY A 169 15.59 -6.13 5.11
C GLY A 169 16.03 -6.06 6.57
N GLY A 170 15.53 -6.93 7.44
CA GLY A 170 15.78 -6.92 8.88
C GLY A 170 15.00 -5.82 9.60
N ALA A 171 15.43 -4.57 9.42
CA ALA A 171 14.76 -3.39 9.99
C ALA A 171 14.63 -2.31 8.91
N VAL A 172 13.39 -1.89 8.62
CA VAL A 172 13.10 -0.97 7.52
C VAL A 172 12.30 0.24 8.05
N PRO A 173 12.68 1.48 7.69
CA PRO A 173 11.88 2.67 8.02
C PRO A 173 10.45 2.56 7.49
N ALA A 174 9.44 2.96 8.29
CA ALA A 174 8.03 2.84 7.91
C ALA A 174 7.66 3.55 6.59
N SER A 175 8.27 4.70 6.31
CA SER A 175 8.17 5.43 5.03
C SER A 175 8.62 4.57 3.84
N LYS A 176 9.72 3.83 4.00
CA LYS A 176 10.24 2.88 3.00
C LYS A 176 9.39 1.62 2.89
N VAL A 177 8.73 1.19 3.97
CA VAL A 177 7.74 0.09 3.90
C VAL A 177 6.61 0.47 2.96
N LEU A 178 6.10 1.71 3.06
CA LEU A 178 5.06 2.22 2.19
C LEU A 178 5.57 2.42 0.75
N SER A 179 6.70 3.11 0.58
CA SER A 179 7.20 3.49 -0.75
C SER A 179 7.65 2.28 -1.57
N ARG A 180 8.29 1.29 -0.95
CA ARG A 180 8.65 0.01 -1.58
C ARG A 180 7.52 -1.02 -1.54
N SER A 181 6.41 -0.71 -0.89
CA SER A 181 5.23 -1.57 -0.80
C SER A 181 5.52 -2.97 -0.22
N LEU A 182 6.41 -3.07 0.77
CA LEU A 182 6.79 -4.34 1.40
C LEU A 182 5.59 -4.99 2.11
N ASN A 183 5.48 -6.32 2.08
CA ASN A 183 4.29 -7.03 2.56
C ASN A 183 4.40 -7.37 4.04
N ILE A 184 5.50 -8.00 4.43
CA ILE A 184 5.74 -8.47 5.80
C ILE A 184 5.67 -7.33 6.83
N PRO A 185 6.41 -6.22 6.67
CA PRO A 185 6.32 -5.10 7.60
C PRO A 185 4.96 -4.41 7.56
N ALA A 186 4.25 -4.38 6.42
CA ALA A 186 2.89 -3.83 6.34
C ALA A 186 1.88 -4.67 7.14
N VAL A 187 1.99 -6.01 7.10
CA VAL A 187 1.19 -6.91 7.94
C VAL A 187 1.56 -6.72 9.42
N THR A 188 2.84 -6.53 9.73
CA THR A 188 3.29 -6.24 11.09
C THR A 188 2.71 -4.93 11.61
N MET A 189 2.69 -3.89 10.78
CA MET A 189 2.06 -2.61 11.06
C MET A 189 0.57 -2.78 11.35
N LEU A 190 -0.16 -3.52 10.52
CA LEU A 190 -1.59 -3.79 10.74
C LEU A 190 -1.82 -4.57 12.04
N HIS A 191 -1.02 -5.60 12.30
CA HIS A 191 -1.12 -6.39 13.53
C HIS A 191 -0.89 -5.53 14.78
N ARG A 192 0.11 -4.62 14.75
CA ARG A 192 0.39 -3.69 15.87
C ARG A 192 -0.69 -2.62 16.02
N PHE A 193 -1.22 -2.11 14.91
CA PHE A 193 -2.25 -1.08 14.92
C PHE A 193 -3.59 -1.62 15.42
N GLY A 194 -3.92 -2.86 15.06
CA GLY A 194 -5.17 -3.53 15.35
C GLY A 194 -6.11 -3.54 14.15
N LEU A 195 -6.71 -4.70 13.90
CA LEU A 195 -7.58 -4.94 12.75
C LEU A 195 -8.87 -4.12 12.80
N ASP A 196 -9.57 -4.11 13.95
CA ASP A 196 -10.82 -3.36 14.12
C ASP A 196 -10.62 -1.86 13.96
N ARG A 197 -9.49 -1.33 14.47
CA ARG A 197 -9.13 0.07 14.31
C ARG A 197 -8.96 0.41 12.83
N PHE A 198 -8.16 -0.36 12.09
CA PHE A 198 -7.96 -0.09 10.66
C PHE A 198 -9.26 -0.23 9.87
N HIS A 199 -10.04 -1.28 10.13
CA HIS A 199 -11.34 -1.49 9.50
C HIS A 199 -12.28 -0.30 9.72
N HIS A 200 -12.34 0.25 10.94
CA HIS A 200 -13.12 1.46 11.23
C HIS A 200 -12.72 2.64 10.35
N TYR A 201 -11.42 2.96 10.22
CA TYR A 201 -10.96 4.02 9.30
C TYR A 201 -11.40 3.77 7.85
N LEU A 202 -11.37 2.52 7.37
CA LEU A 202 -11.83 2.18 6.03
C LEU A 202 -13.35 2.33 5.85
N LYS A 203 -14.15 2.13 6.92
CA LYS A 203 -15.60 2.40 6.91
C LYS A 203 -15.92 3.89 6.90
N GLU A 204 -15.15 4.70 7.64
CA GLU A 204 -15.26 6.17 7.64
C GLU A 204 -14.83 6.80 6.30
N LEU A 205 -13.94 6.14 5.55
CA LEU A 205 -13.66 6.50 4.15
C LEU A 205 -14.82 6.17 3.19
N HIS A 206 -15.86 5.49 3.67
CA HIS A 206 -17.01 5.04 2.90
C HIS A 206 -16.61 4.20 1.67
N LEU A 207 -15.67 3.26 1.86
CA LEU A 207 -15.36 2.22 0.87
C LEU A 207 -16.49 1.18 0.87
N ARG A 208 -17.33 1.20 -0.17
CA ARG A 208 -18.63 0.50 -0.18
C ARG A 208 -18.51 -1.02 -0.24
N ASP A 209 -17.42 -1.52 -0.81
CA ASP A 209 -17.19 -2.95 -1.00
C ASP A 209 -16.50 -3.64 0.18
N ILE A 210 -16.10 -2.88 1.20
CA ILE A 210 -15.68 -3.42 2.50
C ILE A 210 -16.93 -3.74 3.33
N LYS A 211 -17.53 -4.89 3.00
CA LYS A 211 -18.83 -5.36 3.49
C LYS A 211 -18.74 -6.20 4.76
N TYR A 212 -17.66 -6.96 4.91
CA TYR A 212 -17.51 -7.88 6.03
C TYR A 212 -16.84 -7.22 7.23
N ASN A 213 -16.85 -7.90 8.37
CA ASN A 213 -16.19 -7.42 9.59
C ASN A 213 -14.66 -7.61 9.51
N ALA A 214 -13.93 -7.01 10.45
CA ALA A 214 -12.47 -7.05 10.49
C ALA A 214 -11.91 -8.49 10.56
N ASN A 215 -12.56 -9.38 11.32
CA ASN A 215 -12.14 -10.78 11.49
C ASN A 215 -12.27 -11.62 10.21
N HIS A 216 -13.24 -11.30 9.35
CA HIS A 216 -13.38 -11.97 8.05
C HIS A 216 -12.17 -11.73 7.15
N TYR A 217 -11.71 -10.48 7.07
CA TYR A 217 -10.54 -10.12 6.25
C TYR A 217 -9.22 -10.52 6.91
N GLY A 218 -9.15 -10.43 8.24
CA GLY A 218 -7.93 -10.68 9.00
C GLY A 218 -6.77 -9.81 8.52
N LEU A 219 -5.54 -10.29 8.73
CA LEU A 219 -4.32 -9.57 8.35
C LEU A 219 -4.13 -9.41 6.82
N THR A 220 -4.89 -10.14 6.02
CA THR A 220 -4.86 -10.00 4.55
C THR A 220 -5.53 -8.72 4.07
N LEU A 221 -6.27 -8.02 4.94
CA LEU A 221 -6.93 -6.74 4.65
C LEU A 221 -5.98 -5.72 4.00
N VAL A 222 -4.74 -5.60 4.49
CA VAL A 222 -3.75 -4.65 3.94
C VAL A 222 -3.05 -5.14 2.66
N LEU A 223 -3.22 -6.41 2.30
CA LEU A 223 -2.55 -7.05 1.16
C LEU A 223 -3.49 -7.45 0.02
N GLY A 224 -4.77 -7.07 0.07
CA GLY A 224 -5.73 -7.33 -1.00
C GLY A 224 -6.75 -8.43 -0.71
N GLY A 225 -6.88 -8.84 0.56
CA GLY A 225 -7.96 -9.73 0.99
C GLY A 225 -9.35 -9.07 1.02
N ALA A 226 -9.42 -7.75 0.82
CA ALA A 226 -10.66 -7.01 0.65
C ALA A 226 -10.79 -6.45 -0.77
N GLU A 227 -12.03 -6.13 -1.13
CA GLU A 227 -12.38 -5.51 -2.39
C GLU A 227 -12.69 -4.01 -2.22
N SER A 228 -12.35 -3.25 -3.24
CA SER A 228 -12.78 -1.86 -3.43
C SER A 228 -12.96 -1.58 -4.92
N ASN A 229 -13.40 -0.38 -5.27
CA ASN A 229 -13.61 0.06 -6.64
C ASN A 229 -12.83 1.36 -6.92
N LEU A 230 -12.61 1.66 -8.20
CA LEU A 230 -11.79 2.82 -8.59
C LEU A 230 -12.42 4.14 -8.14
N TRP A 231 -13.75 4.22 -8.18
CA TRP A 231 -14.50 5.38 -7.73
C TRP A 231 -14.22 5.73 -6.27
N ASP A 232 -14.37 4.76 -5.36
CA ASP A 232 -14.19 4.95 -3.92
C ASP A 232 -12.74 5.26 -3.58
N LEU A 233 -11.78 4.59 -4.23
CA LEU A 233 -10.36 4.86 -3.99
C LEU A 233 -9.95 6.25 -4.47
N CYS A 234 -10.40 6.69 -5.65
CA CYS A 234 -10.15 8.05 -6.13
C CYS A 234 -10.80 9.10 -5.23
N LYS A 235 -12.03 8.85 -4.75
CA LYS A 235 -12.70 9.69 -3.75
C LYS A 235 -11.84 9.84 -2.48
N SER A 236 -11.36 8.74 -1.92
CA SER A 236 -10.55 8.77 -0.69
C SER A 236 -9.24 9.55 -0.87
N TYR A 237 -8.54 9.36 -1.99
CA TYR A 237 -7.33 10.14 -2.30
C TYR A 237 -7.63 11.62 -2.52
N ALA A 238 -8.75 11.94 -3.16
CA ALA A 238 -9.18 13.32 -3.37
C ALA A 238 -9.51 13.98 -2.02
N GLY A 239 -10.14 13.23 -1.09
CA GLY A 239 -10.36 13.60 0.31
C GLY A 239 -9.07 14.00 1.02
N MET A 240 -8.06 13.13 0.97
CA MET A 240 -6.74 13.42 1.55
C MET A 240 -6.10 14.67 0.93
N ALA A 241 -6.11 14.80 -0.40
CA ALA A 241 -5.52 15.93 -1.10
C ALA A 241 -6.23 17.26 -0.78
N SER A 242 -7.56 17.28 -0.79
CA SER A 242 -8.31 18.50 -0.46
C SER A 242 -8.20 18.87 1.01
N THR A 243 -8.08 17.89 1.93
CA THR A 243 -7.83 18.17 3.35
C THR A 243 -6.60 19.06 3.51
N LEU A 244 -5.49 18.74 2.82
CA LEU A 244 -4.27 19.54 2.87
C LEU A 244 -4.45 20.95 2.30
N ASN A 245 -5.15 21.05 1.15
CA ASN A 245 -5.43 22.33 0.52
C ASN A 245 -6.29 23.22 1.42
N HIS A 246 -7.43 22.68 1.86
CA HIS A 246 -8.39 23.39 2.70
C HIS A 246 -7.81 23.77 4.05
N PHE A 247 -7.03 22.89 4.68
CA PHE A 247 -6.36 23.21 5.95
C PHE A 247 -5.43 24.41 5.78
N SER A 248 -4.67 24.47 4.69
CA SER A 248 -3.77 25.59 4.39
C SER A 248 -4.53 26.87 4.01
N GLU A 249 -5.62 26.75 3.25
CA GLU A 249 -6.43 27.89 2.78
C GLU A 249 -7.35 28.48 3.85
N SER A 250 -7.74 27.68 4.84
CA SER A 250 -8.71 28.07 5.88
C SER A 250 -8.08 28.49 7.20
N SER A 251 -6.75 28.62 7.26
CA SER A 251 -6.01 28.89 8.50
C SER A 251 -6.23 27.79 9.56
N SER A 252 -5.96 26.54 9.16
CA SER A 252 -5.93 25.37 10.04
C SER A 252 -7.30 24.86 10.51
N GLU A 253 -8.31 25.00 9.66
CA GLU A 253 -9.63 24.39 9.83
C GLU A 253 -9.86 23.22 8.85
N TYR A 254 -10.79 22.34 9.20
CA TYR A 254 -11.21 21.17 8.44
C TYR A 254 -12.66 21.29 8.01
N TYR A 255 -13.02 20.69 6.87
CA TYR A 255 -14.42 20.56 6.47
C TYR A 255 -15.05 19.26 6.94
N SER A 256 -16.26 19.33 7.50
CA SER A 256 -16.96 18.18 8.09
C SER A 256 -17.31 17.05 7.11
N ASN A 257 -17.32 17.32 5.80
CA ASN A 257 -17.60 16.35 4.74
C ASN A 257 -16.52 16.37 3.66
N GLU A 258 -15.25 16.35 4.09
CA GLU A 258 -14.09 16.39 3.20
C GLU A 258 -14.04 15.20 2.22
N PHE A 259 -14.53 14.02 2.61
CA PHE A 259 -14.52 12.78 1.80
C PHE A 259 -15.82 12.58 0.99
N CYS A 260 -16.45 13.67 0.54
CA CYS A 260 -17.69 13.66 -0.24
C CYS A 260 -17.55 12.99 -1.62
N GLU A 261 -18.69 12.55 -2.19
CA GLU A 261 -18.74 11.82 -3.46
C GLU A 261 -18.28 12.66 -4.67
N PRO A 262 -17.58 12.06 -5.65
CA PRO A 262 -17.27 12.71 -6.92
C PRO A 262 -18.52 13.06 -7.74
N ILE A 263 -18.42 14.10 -8.55
CA ILE A 263 -19.56 14.70 -9.27
C ILE A 263 -19.36 14.59 -10.78
N TYR A 264 -20.30 13.93 -11.48
CA TYR A 264 -20.31 13.87 -12.95
C TYR A 264 -21.38 14.76 -13.60
N LEU A 265 -22.32 15.35 -12.85
CA LEU A 265 -23.35 16.25 -13.36
C LEU A 265 -22.91 17.72 -13.22
N SER A 266 -23.06 18.53 -14.29
CA SER A 266 -22.59 19.93 -14.26
C SER A 266 -23.41 20.82 -13.31
N SER A 267 -24.67 20.43 -13.03
CA SER A 267 -25.60 21.12 -12.14
C SER A 267 -25.26 20.96 -10.64
N GLU A 268 -24.41 19.99 -10.31
CA GLU A 268 -24.04 19.68 -8.93
C GLU A 268 -22.74 20.40 -8.53
N ASN A 269 -22.62 20.70 -7.23
CA ASN A 269 -21.43 21.25 -6.63
C ASN A 269 -21.08 20.43 -5.37
N ALA A 270 -19.79 20.32 -5.08
CA ALA A 270 -19.32 19.61 -3.90
C ALA A 270 -19.82 20.29 -2.63
N ASP A 271 -20.47 19.52 -1.76
CA ASP A 271 -20.79 19.94 -0.40
C ASP A 271 -19.76 19.38 0.57
N PHE A 272 -18.76 20.21 0.89
CA PHE A 272 -17.75 19.89 1.90
C PHE A 272 -18.28 20.04 3.34
N GLY A 273 -19.50 20.54 3.53
CA GLY A 273 -20.08 20.77 4.85
C GLY A 273 -19.48 21.99 5.55
N LYS A 274 -19.45 21.97 6.89
CA LYS A 274 -19.04 23.11 7.72
C LYS A 274 -17.57 23.03 8.11
N LYS A 275 -16.95 24.19 8.28
CA LYS A 275 -15.62 24.28 8.87
C LYS A 275 -15.63 23.93 10.36
N SER A 276 -14.57 23.29 10.82
CA SER A 276 -14.37 22.82 12.18
C SER A 276 -12.88 22.76 12.51
N LEU A 277 -12.52 22.98 13.78
CA LEU A 277 -11.16 22.71 14.26
C LEU A 277 -10.88 21.21 14.47
N THR A 278 -11.93 20.39 14.40
CA THR A 278 -11.80 18.94 14.54
C THR A 278 -11.62 18.32 13.16
N LYS A 279 -10.55 17.52 13.02
CA LYS A 279 -10.30 16.73 11.81
C LYS A 279 -11.45 15.78 11.50
N THR A 280 -11.70 15.56 10.21
CA THR A 280 -12.77 14.69 9.73
C THR A 280 -12.42 13.22 9.88
N LEU A 281 -11.20 12.85 9.50
CA LEU A 281 -10.72 11.48 9.61
C LEU A 281 -9.23 11.42 9.94
N PHE A 282 -8.40 11.95 9.02
CA PHE A 282 -6.96 12.07 9.22
C PHE A 282 -6.59 13.53 9.47
N ASP A 283 -5.57 13.74 10.29
CA ASP A 283 -4.96 15.04 10.47
C ASP A 283 -4.10 15.42 9.25
N ALA A 284 -4.00 16.73 8.98
CA ALA A 284 -3.30 17.27 7.83
C ALA A 284 -1.81 16.88 7.86
N ALA A 285 -1.18 16.90 9.03
CA ALA A 285 0.22 16.49 9.17
C ALA A 285 0.46 15.02 8.74
N SER A 286 -0.41 14.09 9.14
CA SER A 286 -0.32 12.68 8.81
C SER A 286 -0.56 12.41 7.33
N ILE A 287 -1.51 13.13 6.72
CA ILE A 287 -1.72 13.07 5.26
C ILE A 287 -0.46 13.57 4.54
N TYR A 288 0.09 14.73 4.94
CA TYR A 288 1.27 15.31 4.32
C TYR A 288 2.46 14.34 4.38
N LEU A 289 2.73 13.74 5.54
CA LEU A 289 3.82 12.77 5.71
C LEU A 289 3.58 11.47 4.92
N THR A 290 2.32 11.06 4.77
CA THR A 290 1.92 9.94 3.90
C THR A 290 2.22 10.26 2.44
N PHE A 291 1.77 11.40 1.95
CA PHE A 291 2.01 11.83 0.57
C PHE A 291 3.49 12.06 0.29
N GLN A 292 4.25 12.60 1.25
CA GLN A 292 5.70 12.69 1.14
C GLN A 292 6.35 11.31 0.97
N SER A 293 5.92 10.33 1.76
CA SER A 293 6.42 8.95 1.65
C SER A 293 6.04 8.30 0.30
N LEU A 294 4.89 8.68 -0.28
CA LEU A 294 4.44 8.24 -1.60
C LEU A 294 5.06 9.00 -2.78
N LYS A 295 5.64 10.18 -2.53
CA LYS A 295 6.44 10.91 -3.51
C LYS A 295 7.84 10.30 -3.61
N GLU A 296 8.38 9.82 -2.50
CA GLU A 296 9.70 9.18 -2.42
C GLU A 296 9.69 7.71 -2.94
N VAL A 297 8.80 7.36 -3.87
CA VAL A 297 8.71 6.02 -4.46
C VAL A 297 9.84 5.83 -5.48
N ASN A 298 11.09 5.87 -5.00
CA ASN A 298 12.26 5.42 -5.74
C ASN A 298 12.37 3.91 -5.53
N ARG A 299 11.86 3.12 -6.48
CA ARG A 299 12.02 1.67 -6.47
C ARG A 299 13.44 1.34 -6.94
N PRO A 300 14.32 0.80 -6.07
CA PRO A 300 15.73 0.57 -6.41
C PRO A 300 15.98 -0.66 -7.30
N GLU A 301 14.95 -1.41 -7.67
CA GLU A 301 15.09 -2.67 -8.39
C GLU A 301 14.71 -2.49 -9.87
N GLY A 302 15.71 -2.12 -10.69
CA GLY A 302 15.84 -2.60 -12.07
C GLY A 302 15.10 -1.90 -13.21
N GLU A 303 14.34 -0.83 -12.99
CA GLU A 303 13.69 -0.07 -14.08
C GLU A 303 14.05 1.42 -14.02
N GLU A 304 15.26 1.75 -14.49
CA GLU A 304 15.98 3.03 -14.39
C GLU A 304 15.35 4.25 -15.10
N ASN A 305 14.12 4.18 -15.61
CA ASN A 305 13.52 5.26 -16.42
C ASN A 305 12.40 6.06 -15.74
N TRP A 306 11.97 5.69 -14.53
CA TRP A 306 10.87 6.39 -13.83
C TRP A 306 11.33 7.65 -13.07
N GLU A 307 12.62 7.75 -12.75
CA GLU A 307 13.23 8.91 -12.08
C GLU A 307 13.02 10.21 -12.89
N PHE A 308 12.78 10.13 -14.20
CA PHE A 308 12.61 11.28 -15.08
C PHE A 308 11.19 11.85 -15.15
N PHE A 309 10.16 11.12 -14.73
CA PHE A 309 8.76 11.60 -14.77
C PHE A 309 8.29 12.23 -13.45
N ASP A 310 8.79 11.76 -12.30
CA ASP A 310 8.31 12.17 -10.97
C ASP A 310 8.79 13.59 -10.57
N ASP A 311 10.02 13.95 -10.92
CA ASP A 311 10.63 15.22 -10.50
C ASP A 311 9.88 16.47 -11.01
N SER A 312 9.16 16.36 -12.13
CA SER A 312 8.49 17.51 -12.75
C SER A 312 7.03 17.74 -12.34
N LYS A 313 6.33 16.72 -11.80
CA LYS A 313 4.87 16.82 -11.52
C LYS A 313 4.48 16.65 -10.05
N GLN A 314 5.42 16.35 -9.15
CA GLN A 314 5.20 16.31 -7.70
C GLN A 314 3.96 15.44 -7.34
N ILE A 315 3.99 14.16 -7.76
CA ILE A 315 2.84 13.26 -7.64
C ILE A 315 3.04 12.32 -6.44
N ALA A 316 2.07 12.27 -5.53
CA ALA A 316 2.02 11.23 -4.50
C ALA A 316 1.28 10.02 -5.07
N TRP A 317 1.94 8.87 -5.27
CA TRP A 317 1.31 7.73 -5.94
C TRP A 317 1.57 6.38 -5.28
N LYS A 318 0.66 5.45 -5.51
CA LYS A 318 0.75 4.07 -5.02
C LYS A 318 0.26 3.09 -6.08
N THR A 319 0.91 1.94 -6.15
CA THR A 319 0.45 0.78 -6.93
C THR A 319 -0.12 -0.32 -6.05
N GLY A 320 -1.02 -1.11 -6.61
CA GLY A 320 -1.54 -2.34 -6.02
C GLY A 320 -1.43 -3.48 -7.03
N THR A 321 -1.07 -4.66 -6.56
CA THR A 321 -1.12 -5.90 -7.35
C THR A 321 -1.85 -6.92 -6.49
N SER A 322 -2.92 -7.54 -7.01
CA SER A 322 -3.66 -8.58 -6.30
C SER A 322 -2.96 -9.94 -6.39
N PHE A 323 -3.31 -10.84 -5.47
CA PHE A 323 -2.82 -12.22 -5.50
C PHE A 323 -3.26 -12.92 -6.80
N GLY A 324 -2.36 -13.70 -7.40
CA GLY A 324 -2.61 -14.38 -8.66
C GLY A 324 -2.62 -13.46 -9.90
N PHE A 325 -2.12 -12.21 -9.77
CA PHE A 325 -1.99 -11.26 -10.87
C PHE A 325 -3.30 -11.00 -11.62
N ARG A 326 -4.40 -10.76 -10.87
CA ARG A 326 -5.75 -10.51 -11.43
C ARG A 326 -6.08 -9.04 -11.60
N ASP A 327 -5.50 -8.20 -10.74
CA ASP A 327 -5.74 -6.77 -10.68
C ASP A 327 -4.42 -6.02 -10.53
N ALA A 328 -4.21 -5.04 -11.40
CA ALA A 328 -3.14 -4.05 -11.31
C ALA A 328 -3.75 -2.66 -11.15
N TRP A 329 -3.34 -1.97 -10.09
CA TRP A 329 -3.78 -0.62 -9.74
C TRP A 329 -2.64 0.37 -9.76
N ALA A 330 -2.94 1.60 -10.14
CA ALA A 330 -2.13 2.77 -9.87
C ALA A 330 -3.05 3.96 -9.54
N ILE A 331 -2.82 4.61 -8.40
CA ILE A 331 -3.55 5.81 -8.00
C ILE A 331 -2.54 6.86 -7.57
N GLY A 332 -2.68 8.05 -8.14
CA GLY A 332 -1.84 9.20 -7.85
C GLY A 332 -2.68 10.43 -7.51
N ALA A 333 -2.13 11.29 -6.67
CA ALA A 333 -2.73 12.55 -6.26
C ALA A 333 -1.70 13.69 -6.33
N THR A 334 -2.16 14.83 -6.83
CA THR A 334 -1.50 16.13 -6.67
C THR A 334 -2.40 17.07 -5.87
N SER A 335 -1.99 18.33 -5.67
CA SER A 335 -2.87 19.33 -5.05
C SER A 335 -4.15 19.58 -5.85
N ASP A 336 -4.15 19.36 -7.17
CA ASP A 336 -5.27 19.75 -8.03
C ASP A 336 -6.02 18.54 -8.61
N TYR A 337 -5.36 17.39 -8.77
CA TYR A 337 -5.93 16.25 -9.48
C TYR A 337 -5.68 14.91 -8.79
N VAL A 338 -6.63 13.98 -8.96
CA VAL A 338 -6.44 12.55 -8.68
C VAL A 338 -6.64 11.77 -9.97
N VAL A 339 -5.71 10.87 -10.27
CA VAL A 339 -5.83 9.93 -11.39
C VAL A 339 -5.76 8.52 -10.83
N GLY A 340 -6.79 7.74 -11.08
CA GLY A 340 -6.82 6.32 -10.78
C GLY A 340 -6.87 5.50 -12.06
N VAL A 341 -6.12 4.39 -12.06
CA VAL A 341 -6.09 3.39 -13.13
C VAL A 341 -6.23 2.00 -12.54
N TRP A 342 -7.09 1.19 -13.17
CA TRP A 342 -7.16 -0.26 -12.98
C TRP A 342 -6.90 -0.97 -14.30
N VAL A 343 -6.19 -2.09 -14.26
CA VAL A 343 -5.91 -2.97 -15.40
C VAL A 343 -6.10 -4.42 -14.98
N GLY A 344 -6.73 -5.23 -15.83
CA GLY A 344 -6.95 -6.65 -15.60
C GLY A 344 -7.90 -7.26 -16.63
N ASN A 345 -8.50 -8.39 -16.29
CA ASN A 345 -9.57 -9.00 -17.07
C ASN A 345 -10.87 -8.95 -16.28
N ALA A 346 -11.96 -8.54 -16.94
CA ALA A 346 -13.21 -8.27 -16.25
C ALA A 346 -13.86 -9.55 -15.69
N ASP A 347 -13.54 -10.72 -16.25
CA ASP A 347 -13.89 -12.05 -15.74
C ASP A 347 -13.10 -12.50 -14.50
N GLY A 348 -12.04 -11.76 -14.13
CA GLY A 348 -11.17 -12.06 -12.99
C GLY A 348 -10.04 -13.05 -13.29
N GLU A 349 -9.79 -13.38 -14.56
CA GLU A 349 -8.63 -14.17 -14.95
C GLU A 349 -7.32 -13.41 -14.69
N GLY A 350 -6.34 -14.10 -14.10
CA GLY A 350 -5.02 -13.53 -13.81
C GLY A 350 -4.00 -13.79 -14.92
N ARG A 351 -3.08 -12.84 -15.13
CA ARG A 351 -2.05 -12.93 -16.18
C ARG A 351 -0.67 -12.57 -15.64
N PRO A 352 0.39 -13.37 -15.89
CA PRO A 352 1.76 -12.99 -15.58
C PRO A 352 2.10 -11.62 -16.18
N GLY A 353 2.79 -10.76 -15.44
CA GLY A 353 3.08 -9.38 -15.88
C GLY A 353 1.97 -8.37 -15.60
N LEU A 354 0.79 -8.79 -15.11
CA LEU A 354 -0.23 -7.88 -14.58
C LEU A 354 0.18 -7.36 -13.19
N VAL A 355 1.23 -6.55 -13.16
CA VAL A 355 1.77 -5.92 -11.96
C VAL A 355 1.48 -4.43 -12.03
N GLY A 356 1.03 -3.81 -10.92
CA GLY A 356 0.64 -2.39 -10.88
C GLY A 356 1.68 -1.43 -11.48
N VAL A 357 2.97 -1.69 -11.25
CA VAL A 357 4.06 -0.84 -11.76
C VAL A 357 4.29 -0.97 -13.27
N GLN A 358 4.00 -2.13 -13.86
CA GLN A 358 4.22 -2.41 -15.28
C GLN A 358 2.98 -2.15 -16.13
N ALA A 359 1.78 -2.40 -15.58
CA ALA A 359 0.52 -2.33 -16.33
C ALA A 359 -0.25 -1.04 -16.08
N ALA A 360 -0.38 -0.59 -14.82
CA ALA A 360 -1.27 0.51 -14.45
C ALA A 360 -0.54 1.87 -14.30
N ALA A 361 0.65 1.87 -13.71
CA ALA A 361 1.42 3.09 -13.47
C ALA A 361 1.79 3.86 -14.77
N PRO A 362 2.22 3.21 -15.88
CA PRO A 362 2.53 3.92 -17.11
C PRO A 362 1.33 4.71 -17.66
N VAL A 363 0.15 4.09 -17.64
CA VAL A 363 -1.11 4.73 -18.05
C VAL A 363 -1.42 5.94 -17.17
N MET A 364 -1.26 5.79 -15.85
CA MET A 364 -1.51 6.87 -14.89
C MET A 364 -0.58 8.07 -15.16
N PHE A 365 0.72 7.83 -15.40
CA PHE A 365 1.68 8.88 -15.71
C PHE A 365 1.41 9.56 -17.05
N ASP A 366 1.04 8.82 -18.10
CA ASP A 366 0.64 9.39 -19.39
C ASP A 366 -0.59 10.30 -19.23
N VAL A 367 -1.57 9.89 -18.42
CA VAL A 367 -2.77 10.68 -18.13
C VAL A 367 -2.42 11.93 -17.32
N PHE A 368 -1.59 11.81 -16.28
CA PHE A 368 -1.03 12.99 -15.60
C PHE A 368 -0.27 13.89 -16.57
N GLY A 369 0.40 13.33 -17.58
CA GLY A 369 1.04 14.03 -18.69
C GLY A 369 0.12 15.02 -19.41
N LEU A 370 -1.18 14.73 -19.48
CA LEU A 370 -2.21 15.59 -20.08
C LEU A 370 -2.63 16.76 -19.19
N LEU A 371 -2.42 16.65 -17.88
CA LEU A 371 -2.90 17.59 -16.88
C LEU A 371 -1.88 18.72 -16.62
N PRO A 372 -2.35 19.92 -16.23
CA PRO A 372 -1.48 21.00 -15.77
C PRO A 372 -0.55 20.57 -14.63
N GLN A 373 0.60 21.24 -14.51
CA GLN A 373 1.50 21.04 -13.38
C GLN A 373 0.89 21.61 -12.10
N SER A 374 0.80 20.76 -11.08
CA SER A 374 0.41 21.15 -9.73
C SER A 374 1.63 21.55 -8.90
N ARG A 375 1.41 22.39 -7.88
CA ARG A 375 2.42 22.61 -6.84
C ARG A 375 2.40 21.44 -5.86
N TRP A 376 3.51 21.21 -5.17
CA TRP A 376 3.47 20.32 -4.01
C TRP A 376 2.61 20.91 -2.91
N PHE A 377 2.00 20.05 -2.10
CA PHE A 377 1.19 20.45 -0.95
C PHE A 377 1.98 21.35 0.00
N GLN A 378 1.32 22.36 0.55
CA GLN A 378 1.90 23.17 1.63
C GLN A 378 2.05 22.31 2.88
N ARG A 379 3.16 22.50 3.60
CA ARG A 379 3.42 21.78 4.84
C ARG A 379 2.53 22.37 5.95
N PRO A 380 1.70 21.57 6.65
CA PRO A 380 0.79 22.06 7.68
C PRO A 380 1.52 22.26 9.02
N TYR A 381 2.33 23.32 9.14
CA TYR A 381 3.15 23.57 10.33
C TYR A 381 2.34 23.67 11.63
N ASP A 382 1.12 24.21 11.56
CA ASP A 382 0.24 24.40 12.72
C ASP A 382 -0.17 23.10 13.42
N GLU A 383 -0.03 21.96 12.74
CA GLU A 383 -0.32 20.63 13.29
C GLU A 383 0.92 19.74 13.41
N MET A 384 2.09 20.31 13.16
CA MET A 384 3.37 19.65 13.29
C MET A 384 4.13 20.16 14.51
N GLN A 385 5.00 19.30 15.03
CA GLN A 385 5.89 19.61 16.13
C GLN A 385 7.31 19.20 15.76
N GLU A 386 8.28 20.04 16.11
CA GLU A 386 9.69 19.68 16.00
C GLU A 386 10.06 18.75 17.16
N VAL A 387 10.60 17.58 16.82
CA VAL A 387 11.01 16.58 17.78
C VAL A 387 12.40 16.06 17.40
N GLU A 388 13.26 15.85 18.39
CA GLU A 388 14.51 15.12 18.19
C GLU A 388 14.21 13.64 17.92
N VAL A 389 14.65 13.16 16.77
CA VAL A 389 14.47 11.79 16.30
C VAL A 389 15.85 11.16 16.14
N CYS A 390 15.98 9.91 16.56
CA CYS A 390 17.18 9.12 16.34
C CYS A 390 17.33 8.79 14.85
N THR A 391 18.46 9.16 14.24
CA THR A 391 18.70 8.99 12.79
C THR A 391 18.69 7.51 12.36
N LEU A 392 19.17 6.61 13.22
CA LEU A 392 19.26 5.17 12.92
C LEU A 392 17.92 4.44 13.10
N SER A 393 17.14 4.81 14.12
CA SER A 393 15.90 4.09 14.46
C SER A 393 14.63 4.75 13.94
N GLY A 394 14.67 6.05 13.66
CA GLY A 394 13.52 6.87 13.34
C GLY A 394 12.45 6.96 14.44
N TYR A 395 12.78 6.55 15.67
CA TYR A 395 12.00 6.82 16.88
C TYR A 395 12.41 8.16 17.46
N ARG A 396 11.57 8.73 18.33
CA ARG A 396 11.98 9.86 19.18
C ARG A 396 13.27 9.52 19.92
N ALA A 397 14.20 10.46 19.95
CA ALA A 397 15.49 10.26 20.57
C ALA A 397 15.32 9.98 22.07
N ASN A 398 16.13 9.05 22.57
CA ASN A 398 16.34 8.86 24.00
C ASN A 398 17.71 9.47 24.37
N PRO A 399 18.05 9.63 25.67
CA PRO A 399 19.34 10.19 26.08
C PRO A 399 20.57 9.42 25.59
N ASN A 400 20.42 8.15 25.20
CA ASN A 400 21.50 7.35 24.65
C ASN A 400 21.69 7.58 23.14
N CYS A 401 20.75 8.19 22.42
CA CYS A 401 20.89 8.40 20.98
C CYS A 401 21.98 9.44 20.72
N LYS A 402 23.11 9.03 20.12
CA LYS A 402 24.23 9.93 19.78
C LYS A 402 23.97 10.75 18.53
N GLU A 403 23.34 10.12 17.54
CA GLU A 403 22.99 10.75 16.27
C GLU A 403 21.49 11.02 16.26
N THR A 404 21.15 12.30 16.41
CA THR A 404 19.78 12.80 16.39
C THR A 404 19.62 13.84 15.29
N GLN A 405 18.40 13.98 14.81
CA GLN A 405 18.00 15.05 13.90
C GLN A 405 16.69 15.65 14.38
N THR A 406 16.56 16.97 14.27
CA THR A 406 15.28 17.64 14.47
C THR A 406 14.41 17.39 13.24
N GLN A 407 13.21 16.85 13.47
CA GLN A 407 12.26 16.55 12.41
C GLN A 407 10.87 17.04 12.81
N TYR A 408 10.16 17.62 11.84
CA TYR A 408 8.72 17.89 11.97
C TYR A 408 7.94 16.57 11.92
N VAL A 409 7.16 16.31 12.95
CA VAL A 409 6.25 15.18 13.06
C VAL A 409 4.84 15.67 13.31
N GLN A 410 3.83 14.86 13.00
CA GLN A 410 2.46 15.14 13.39
C GLN A 410 2.33 15.27 14.91
N THR A 411 1.42 16.11 15.40
CA THR A 411 1.27 16.38 16.85
C THR A 411 1.01 15.10 17.67
N SER A 412 0.23 14.15 17.14
CA SER A 412 0.02 12.83 17.78
C SER A 412 1.31 12.01 17.88
N GLY A 413 2.32 12.30 17.05
CA GLY A 413 3.66 11.72 17.10
C GLY A 413 4.39 11.92 18.43
N LEU A 414 4.00 12.93 19.23
CA LEU A 414 4.50 13.11 20.60
C LEU A 414 4.12 11.95 21.55
N LYS A 415 3.12 11.14 21.19
CA LYS A 415 2.71 9.93 21.93
C LYS A 415 3.61 8.73 21.63
N THR A 416 4.40 8.79 20.55
CA THR A 416 5.29 7.69 20.17
C THR A 416 6.35 7.44 21.23
N LYS A 417 6.74 6.16 21.35
CA LYS A 417 7.76 5.72 22.30
C LYS A 417 9.14 6.26 21.90
N PRO A 418 10.02 6.54 22.86
CA PRO A 418 11.41 6.84 22.57
C PRO A 418 12.12 5.60 22.00
N CYS A 419 13.29 5.83 21.39
CA CYS A 419 14.12 4.82 20.77
C CYS A 419 14.36 3.62 21.71
N PRO A 420 13.93 2.41 21.34
CA PRO A 420 14.14 1.21 22.14
C PRO A 420 15.48 0.53 21.86
N TYR A 421 16.21 0.95 20.82
CA TYR A 421 17.40 0.23 20.32
C TYR A 421 18.73 0.82 20.78
N HIS A 422 18.74 2.07 21.26
CA HIS A 422 19.96 2.68 21.81
C HIS A 422 20.04 2.44 23.32
N ILE A 423 20.99 1.60 23.72
CA ILE A 423 21.27 1.27 25.12
C ILE A 423 22.66 1.76 25.53
N LEU A 424 22.82 2.04 26.83
CA LEU A 424 24.13 2.34 27.39
C LEU A 424 24.88 1.02 27.63
N THR A 425 26.00 0.83 26.93
CA THR A 425 26.87 -0.35 27.05
C THR A 425 28.13 0.03 27.81
N HIS A 426 28.55 -0.87 28.71
CA HIS A 426 29.74 -0.71 29.54
C HIS A 426 30.89 -1.52 28.94
N LEU A 427 31.95 -0.86 28.51
CA LEU A 427 33.06 -1.46 27.79
C LEU A 427 34.37 -1.33 28.56
N ASP A 428 35.29 -2.25 28.30
CA ASP A 428 36.68 -2.13 28.75
C ASP A 428 37.39 -0.97 28.03
N LYS A 429 38.64 -0.68 28.43
CA LYS A 429 39.43 0.37 27.77
C LYS A 429 39.68 0.15 26.28
N SER A 430 39.67 -1.11 25.82
CA SER A 430 39.88 -1.43 24.40
C SER A 430 38.62 -1.20 23.56
N GLY A 431 37.43 -1.16 24.19
CA GLY A 431 36.15 -1.09 23.51
C GLY A 431 35.72 -2.40 22.84
N LEU A 432 36.45 -3.50 23.08
CA LEU A 432 36.22 -4.80 22.45
C LEU A 432 35.37 -5.74 23.30
N PHE A 433 35.27 -5.49 24.60
CA PHE A 433 34.54 -6.36 25.52
C PHE A 433 33.58 -5.58 26.42
N GLN A 434 32.40 -6.15 26.64
CA GLN A 434 31.50 -5.67 27.67
C GLN A 434 32.06 -6.02 29.06
N VAL A 435 32.00 -5.06 29.99
CA VAL A 435 32.46 -5.21 31.37
C VAL A 435 31.41 -4.68 32.34
N ASN A 436 31.48 -5.11 33.59
CA ASN A 436 30.65 -4.59 34.67
C ASN A 436 31.49 -4.50 35.96
N THR A 437 30.88 -4.03 37.05
CA THR A 437 31.57 -3.80 38.32
C THR A 437 32.06 -5.09 39.00
N SER A 438 31.70 -6.28 38.50
CA SER A 438 32.25 -7.55 39.02
C SER A 438 33.67 -7.85 38.53
N CYS A 439 34.08 -7.26 37.40
CA CYS A 439 35.36 -7.56 36.74
C CYS A 439 36.20 -6.32 36.42
N GLU A 440 35.60 -5.13 36.36
CA GLU A 440 36.30 -3.89 36.05
C GLU A 440 35.97 -2.83 37.10
N SER A 441 36.99 -2.12 37.58
CA SER A 441 36.81 -0.99 38.50
C SER A 441 35.98 0.11 37.81
N PRO A 442 35.01 0.74 38.49
CA PRO A 442 34.15 1.76 37.89
C PRO A 442 34.90 2.88 37.15
N ASP A 443 36.05 3.31 37.68
CA ASP A 443 36.90 4.37 37.08
C ASP A 443 37.53 3.98 35.73
N GLN A 444 37.50 2.70 35.36
CA GLN A 444 38.09 2.17 34.14
C GLN A 444 37.03 1.74 33.11
N ILE A 445 35.74 1.74 33.48
CA ILE A 445 34.62 1.39 32.62
C ILE A 445 34.35 2.53 31.65
N GLN A 446 34.35 2.24 30.35
CA GLN A 446 33.94 3.18 29.30
C GLN A 446 32.45 3.03 29.02
N HIS A 447 31.70 4.13 29.18
CA HIS A 447 30.27 4.17 28.90
C HIS A 447 30.04 4.60 27.44
N GLN A 448 29.50 3.70 26.63
CA GLN A 448 29.23 3.97 25.23
C GLN A 448 27.79 3.60 24.88
N SER A 449 27.08 4.54 24.24
CA SER A 449 25.81 4.19 23.60
C SER A 449 26.03 3.27 22.41
N TRP A 450 25.22 2.21 22.35
CA TRP A 450 25.26 1.19 21.32
C TRP A 450 23.87 0.99 20.70
N PHE A 451 23.81 0.87 19.38
CA PHE A 451 22.59 0.58 18.64
C PHE A 451 22.42 -0.92 18.47
N VAL A 452 21.38 -1.48 19.10
CA VAL A 452 21.14 -2.91 19.19
C VAL A 452 19.77 -3.23 18.63
N LEU A 453 19.76 -3.97 17.53
CA LEU A 453 18.54 -4.56 16.98
C LEU A 453 18.34 -5.97 17.56
N PRO A 454 17.07 -6.45 17.67
CA PRO A 454 16.79 -7.84 17.98
C PRO A 454 17.57 -8.81 17.07
N PRO A 455 18.04 -9.97 17.56
CA PRO A 455 18.97 -10.83 16.84
C PRO A 455 18.56 -11.17 15.40
N LEU A 456 17.29 -11.54 15.20
CA LEU A 456 16.77 -11.87 13.87
C LEU A 456 16.75 -10.64 12.93
N MET A 457 16.36 -9.47 13.45
CA MET A 457 16.41 -8.22 12.68
C MET A 457 17.86 -7.86 12.35
N ALA A 458 18.77 -7.96 13.32
CA ALA A 458 20.19 -7.67 13.15
C ALA A 458 20.86 -8.54 12.08
N TYR A 459 20.54 -9.85 12.05
CA TYR A 459 21.07 -10.80 11.06
C TYR A 459 20.81 -10.34 9.63
N TYR A 460 19.56 -10.01 9.29
CA TYR A 460 19.20 -9.53 7.96
C TYR A 460 19.62 -8.07 7.73
N TYR A 461 19.53 -7.22 8.75
CA TYR A 461 19.87 -5.80 8.66
C TYR A 461 21.36 -5.60 8.32
N LYS A 462 22.26 -6.41 8.89
CA LYS A 462 23.71 -6.35 8.64
C LYS A 462 24.07 -6.60 7.17
N GLN A 463 23.29 -7.44 6.46
CA GLN A 463 23.54 -7.74 5.04
C GLN A 463 23.40 -6.48 4.15
N LYS A 464 22.48 -5.58 4.51
CA LYS A 464 22.22 -4.33 3.79
C LYS A 464 22.86 -3.10 4.45
N ASN A 465 23.43 -3.25 5.65
CA ASN A 465 24.06 -2.17 6.42
C ASN A 465 25.43 -2.64 6.96
N PRO A 466 26.50 -2.55 6.15
CA PRO A 466 27.84 -3.07 6.50
C PRO A 466 28.46 -2.45 7.76
N PHE A 467 28.02 -1.24 8.12
CA PHE A 467 28.51 -0.52 9.30
C PHE A 467 27.78 -0.90 10.61
N TYR A 468 26.72 -1.71 10.54
CA TYR A 468 26.05 -2.20 11.74
C TYR A 468 26.96 -3.14 12.53
N LYS A 469 27.23 -2.79 13.79
CA LYS A 469 28.06 -3.58 14.70
C LYS A 469 27.19 -4.28 15.75
N PRO A 470 27.23 -5.62 15.85
CA PRO A 470 26.57 -6.32 16.96
C PRO A 470 27.20 -5.91 18.29
N LEU A 471 26.50 -6.20 19.39
CA LEU A 471 27.06 -5.99 20.73
C LEU A 471 28.39 -6.76 20.88
N PRO A 472 29.44 -6.15 21.46
CA PRO A 472 30.65 -6.87 21.80
C PRO A 472 30.36 -7.97 22.82
N PRO A 473 31.09 -9.10 22.83
CA PRO A 473 30.92 -10.11 23.87
C PRO A 473 31.37 -9.58 25.24
N TYR A 474 30.86 -10.15 26.34
CA TYR A 474 31.42 -9.91 27.67
C TYR A 474 32.87 -10.42 27.77
N ARG A 475 33.70 -9.72 28.55
CA ARG A 475 35.06 -10.17 28.85
C ARG A 475 35.01 -11.47 29.65
N SER A 476 35.95 -12.38 29.42
CA SER A 476 35.88 -13.75 29.94
C SER A 476 35.91 -13.88 31.47
N ASP A 477 36.44 -12.87 32.17
CA ASP A 477 36.47 -12.74 33.64
C ASP A 477 35.27 -11.98 34.20
N CYS A 478 34.46 -11.36 33.35
CA CYS A 478 33.22 -10.72 33.75
C CYS A 478 32.13 -11.76 33.93
N MET A 479 31.56 -11.80 35.13
CA MET A 479 30.27 -12.44 35.31
C MET A 479 29.25 -11.62 34.53
N GLY A 480 29.05 -11.99 33.27
CA GLY A 480 27.88 -11.56 32.54
C GLY A 480 26.68 -12.11 33.28
N ASN A 481 25.93 -11.25 33.96
CA ASN A 481 24.50 -11.47 34.11
C ASN A 481 23.82 -11.25 32.73
N GLU A 482 24.36 -11.87 31.68
CA GLU A 482 23.58 -12.05 30.47
C GLU A 482 22.84 -13.37 30.63
N PRO A 483 21.50 -13.35 30.61
CA PRO A 483 20.80 -14.56 30.21
C PRO A 483 21.28 -14.84 28.79
N ILE A 484 21.98 -15.96 28.59
CA ILE A 484 22.26 -16.43 27.24
C ILE A 484 20.89 -16.62 26.59
N ALA A 485 20.55 -15.71 25.68
CA ALA A 485 19.24 -15.63 25.10
C ALA A 485 19.15 -16.64 23.96
N MET A 486 18.51 -17.77 24.25
CA MET A 486 17.98 -18.68 23.25
C MET A 486 16.53 -18.31 22.98
N GLU A 487 16.23 -17.98 21.73
CA GLU A 487 14.86 -17.68 21.31
C GLU A 487 14.42 -18.65 20.21
N PHE A 488 13.24 -19.25 20.36
CA PHE A 488 12.65 -20.03 19.28
C PHE A 488 12.31 -19.13 18.09
N ILE A 489 12.99 -19.32 16.96
CA ILE A 489 12.57 -18.81 15.65
C ILE A 489 11.25 -19.51 15.27
N TYR A 490 11.19 -20.81 15.51
CA TYR A 490 10.00 -21.62 15.34
C TYR A 490 10.05 -22.86 16.24
N PRO A 491 8.94 -23.25 16.87
CA PRO A 491 7.61 -22.61 16.88
C PRO A 491 7.53 -21.41 17.83
N LYS A 492 6.69 -20.42 17.47
CA LYS A 492 6.46 -19.20 18.26
C LYS A 492 5.52 -19.45 19.45
N GLU A 493 5.47 -18.50 20.37
CA GLU A 493 4.72 -18.55 21.64
C GLU A 493 3.20 -18.77 21.40
N ASN A 494 2.59 -19.72 22.14
CA ASN A 494 1.17 -20.09 22.05
C ASN A 494 0.65 -20.49 20.66
N ASN A 495 1.36 -21.37 19.93
CA ASN A 495 0.95 -21.80 18.59
C ASN A 495 0.36 -23.22 18.60
N SER A 496 -0.81 -23.39 18.00
CA SER A 496 -1.29 -24.69 17.54
C SER A 496 -0.61 -25.01 16.21
N VAL A 497 0.16 -26.10 16.16
CA VAL A 497 0.95 -26.49 14.99
C VAL A 497 0.21 -27.59 14.24
N PHE A 498 -0.06 -27.34 12.96
CA PHE A 498 -0.63 -28.33 12.04
C PHE A 498 0.50 -28.99 11.24
N LEU A 499 0.50 -30.32 11.18
CA LEU A 499 1.47 -31.07 10.38
C LEU A 499 0.88 -31.33 8.98
N PRO A 500 1.32 -30.62 7.92
CA PRO A 500 0.78 -30.81 6.59
C PRO A 500 1.11 -32.22 6.07
N LYS A 501 0.16 -32.83 5.37
CA LYS A 501 0.38 -34.08 4.63
C LYS A 501 0.80 -33.77 3.21
N ASP A 502 1.75 -34.53 2.68
CA ASP A 502 2.09 -34.49 1.26
C ASP A 502 0.98 -35.12 0.39
N PHE A 503 1.14 -35.07 -0.93
CA PHE A 503 0.18 -35.61 -1.90
C PHE A 503 0.00 -37.14 -1.79
N ASP A 504 0.94 -37.83 -1.14
CA ASP A 504 0.89 -39.26 -0.86
C ASP A 504 0.30 -39.58 0.52
N GLY A 505 -0.14 -38.56 1.27
CA GLY A 505 -0.79 -38.69 2.58
C GLY A 505 0.16 -38.86 3.76
N LYS A 506 1.47 -38.72 3.54
CA LYS A 506 2.52 -38.81 4.57
C LYS A 506 2.69 -37.45 5.25
N THR A 507 2.72 -37.48 6.58
CA THR A 507 2.88 -36.28 7.40
C THR A 507 4.30 -35.73 7.28
N ASN A 508 4.43 -34.46 6.92
CA ASN A 508 5.71 -33.77 6.85
C ASN A 508 6.31 -33.54 8.24
N GLU A 509 7.63 -33.48 8.30
CA GLU A 509 8.38 -33.21 9.52
C GLU A 509 8.22 -31.74 9.94
N LEU A 510 8.06 -31.51 11.24
CA LEU A 510 8.10 -30.22 11.88
C LEU A 510 9.55 -29.76 12.02
N ILE A 511 9.92 -28.66 11.37
CA ILE A 511 11.26 -28.08 11.49
C ILE A 511 11.28 -27.06 12.63
N LEU A 512 11.92 -27.42 13.74
CA LEU A 512 12.21 -26.53 14.86
C LEU A 512 13.45 -25.69 14.56
N LYS A 513 13.43 -24.43 14.98
CA LYS A 513 14.53 -23.49 14.77
C LYS A 513 14.70 -22.59 15.98
N ILE A 514 15.93 -22.40 16.43
CA ILE A 514 16.25 -21.39 17.45
C ILE A 514 17.31 -20.42 16.95
N ALA A 515 17.25 -19.19 17.45
CA ALA A 515 18.33 -18.23 17.37
C ALA A 515 19.11 -18.30 18.68
N HIS A 516 20.42 -18.47 18.59
CA HIS A 516 21.34 -18.42 19.72
C HIS A 516 22.19 -17.16 19.59
N SER A 517 22.42 -16.44 20.69
CA SER A 517 23.32 -15.27 20.69
C SER A 517 24.78 -15.63 20.37
N LYS A 518 25.14 -16.91 20.53
CA LYS A 518 26.42 -17.56 20.18
C LYS A 518 26.18 -18.82 19.33
N PRO A 519 26.07 -18.73 18.00
CA PRO A 519 25.67 -19.85 17.14
C PRO A 519 26.65 -21.03 17.12
N GLU A 520 27.92 -20.81 17.50
CA GLU A 520 28.97 -21.82 17.52
C GLU A 520 28.85 -22.86 18.66
N LEU A 521 27.99 -22.60 19.65
CA LEU A 521 27.77 -23.51 20.77
C LEU A 521 26.88 -24.68 20.36
N THR A 522 27.10 -25.86 20.92
CA THR A 522 26.17 -26.97 20.70
C THR A 522 24.90 -26.77 21.52
N VAL A 523 23.76 -27.12 20.92
CA VAL A 523 22.45 -27.03 21.55
C VAL A 523 21.78 -28.39 21.51
N PHE A 524 21.18 -28.78 22.63
CA PHE A 524 20.52 -30.06 22.87
C PHE A 524 19.00 -29.86 22.92
N TRP A 525 18.27 -30.72 22.22
CA TRP A 525 16.83 -30.58 22.02
C TRP A 525 16.08 -31.70 22.73
N TYR A 526 14.98 -31.35 23.38
CA TYR A 526 14.14 -32.26 24.15
C TYR A 526 12.66 -31.98 23.87
N LEU A 527 11.86 -33.04 23.72
CA LEU A 527 10.40 -32.94 23.67
C LEU A 527 9.82 -33.76 24.82
N ASP A 528 9.05 -33.13 25.70
CA ASP A 528 8.49 -33.76 26.91
C ASP A 528 9.55 -34.55 27.70
N ASP A 529 10.68 -33.90 27.99
CA ASP A 529 11.83 -34.46 28.69
C ASP A 529 12.54 -35.62 27.95
N THR A 530 12.13 -35.95 26.72
CA THR A 530 12.79 -36.95 25.86
C THR A 530 13.83 -36.29 24.97
N TYR A 531 15.09 -36.73 25.06
CA TYR A 531 16.17 -36.23 24.22
C TYR A 531 15.97 -36.57 22.74
N LEU A 532 16.02 -35.56 21.86
CA LEU A 532 15.86 -35.70 20.41
C LEU A 532 17.20 -35.71 19.67
N GLY A 533 18.18 -34.92 20.13
CA GLY A 533 19.47 -34.76 19.46
C GLY A 533 20.14 -33.43 19.76
N SER A 534 21.21 -33.12 19.04
CA SER A 534 21.95 -31.86 19.17
C SER A 534 22.29 -31.22 17.83
N THR A 535 22.39 -29.89 17.80
CA THR A 535 22.75 -29.10 16.62
C THR A 535 23.87 -28.12 16.97
N LYS A 536 24.70 -27.75 15.99
CA LYS A 536 25.83 -26.83 16.14
C LYS A 536 25.93 -25.95 14.90
N ASP A 537 26.29 -24.69 15.08
CA ASP A 537 26.37 -23.62 14.05
C ASP A 537 24.99 -23.26 13.46
N ILE A 538 24.25 -24.24 12.96
CA ILE A 538 22.90 -24.11 12.43
C ILE A 538 21.95 -24.90 13.34
N HIS A 539 21.15 -24.17 14.13
CA HIS A 539 20.25 -24.77 15.10
C HIS A 539 18.86 -25.05 14.54
N GLU A 540 18.79 -26.07 13.67
CA GLU A 540 17.54 -26.55 13.07
C GLU A 540 17.37 -28.07 13.28
N MET A 541 16.16 -28.50 13.66
CA MET A 541 15.85 -29.90 13.91
C MET A 541 14.50 -30.29 13.36
N ALA A 542 14.46 -31.38 12.59
CA ALA A 542 13.22 -31.97 12.09
C ALA A 542 12.69 -33.04 13.06
N LEU A 543 11.38 -33.04 13.34
CA LEU A 543 10.73 -34.14 14.06
C LEU A 543 9.28 -34.36 13.60
N ILE A 544 8.71 -35.52 13.93
CA ILE A 544 7.28 -35.79 13.77
C ILE A 544 6.67 -36.00 15.16
N PRO A 545 6.11 -34.95 15.79
CA PRO A 545 5.53 -35.07 17.11
C PRO A 545 4.14 -35.75 17.06
N SER A 546 3.74 -36.38 18.15
CA SER A 546 2.37 -36.89 18.30
C SER A 546 1.35 -35.77 18.44
N PHE A 547 0.06 -36.06 18.29
CA PHE A 547 -1.00 -35.10 18.55
C PHE A 547 -1.15 -34.84 20.05
N GLY A 548 -1.40 -33.58 20.43
CA GLY A 548 -1.57 -33.18 21.83
C GLY A 548 -0.68 -32.01 22.25
N LYS A 549 -0.63 -31.74 23.55
CA LYS A 549 0.20 -30.69 24.13
C LYS A 549 1.59 -31.24 24.43
N HIS A 550 2.60 -30.51 23.99
CA HIS A 550 4.01 -30.86 24.14
C HIS A 550 4.80 -29.69 24.72
N VAL A 551 5.89 -29.97 25.42
CA VAL A 551 6.86 -28.98 25.89
C VAL A 551 8.19 -29.24 25.18
N LEU A 552 8.56 -28.31 24.30
CA LEU A 552 9.85 -28.29 23.66
C LEU A 552 10.84 -27.54 24.55
N THR A 553 11.91 -28.22 24.95
CA THR A 553 12.99 -27.67 25.76
C THR A 553 14.28 -27.72 24.98
N VAL A 554 15.02 -26.62 24.98
CA VAL A 554 16.30 -26.50 24.29
C VAL A 554 17.32 -26.01 25.30
N VAL A 555 18.44 -26.72 25.40
CA VAL A 555 19.50 -26.48 26.39
C VAL A 555 20.83 -26.30 25.69
N ASP A 556 21.62 -25.29 26.02
CA ASP A 556 22.96 -25.11 25.47
C ASP A 556 24.06 -25.81 26.30
N GLU A 557 25.29 -25.86 25.78
CA GLU A 557 26.47 -26.37 26.50
C GLU A 557 26.78 -25.64 27.82
N LEU A 558 26.18 -24.47 28.05
CA LEU A 558 26.39 -23.62 29.21
C LEU A 558 25.27 -23.76 30.26
N GLY A 559 24.28 -24.63 30.00
CA GLY A 559 23.19 -24.96 30.91
C GLY A 559 22.01 -23.99 30.89
N ASN A 560 21.95 -23.06 29.93
CA ASN A 560 20.78 -22.19 29.75
C ASN A 560 19.67 -22.98 29.08
N GLU A 561 18.41 -22.68 29.42
CA GLU A 561 17.25 -23.34 28.85
C GLU A 561 16.28 -22.36 28.21
N ALA A 562 15.74 -22.73 27.06
CA ALA A 562 14.56 -22.13 26.46
C ALA A 562 13.45 -23.18 26.38
N LYS A 563 12.26 -22.84 26.86
CA LYS A 563 11.08 -23.72 26.84
C LYS A 563 9.96 -23.13 26.00
N ARG A 564 9.23 -24.00 25.30
CA ARG A 564 8.08 -23.61 24.49
C ARG A 564 6.98 -24.66 24.58
N GLN A 565 5.78 -24.22 24.92
CA GLN A 565 4.58 -25.06 24.85
C GLN A 565 4.05 -25.09 23.42
N LEU A 566 3.73 -26.30 22.95
CA LEU A 566 3.23 -26.60 21.61
C LEU A 566 1.90 -27.34 21.75
N GLU A 567 0.95 -27.09 20.87
CA GLU A 567 -0.23 -27.95 20.72
C GLU A 567 -0.27 -28.47 19.29
N ILE A 568 -0.05 -29.77 19.11
CA ILE A 568 -0.12 -30.42 17.80
C ILE A 568 -1.58 -30.80 17.54
N SER A 569 -2.22 -30.05 16.66
CA SER A 569 -3.62 -30.24 16.26
C SER A 569 -3.73 -31.04 14.96
N ARG A 570 -4.86 -31.72 14.80
CA ARG A 570 -5.19 -32.49 13.60
C ARG A 570 -5.43 -31.63 12.38
#